data_AF-A0A843KVJ9-F1
#
_entry.id   AF-A0A843KVJ9-F1
#
_cell.length_a   1.000
_cell.length_b   1.000
_cell.length_c   1.000
_cell.angle_alpha   90.00
_cell.angle_beta   90.00
_cell.angle_gamma   90.00
#
_symmetry.space_group_name_H-M   'P 1'
#
loop_
_entity.id
_entity.type
_entity.pdbx_description
1 polymer ?
#
loop_
_entity_poly.entity_id
_entity_poly.type
_entity_poly.pdbx_seq_one_letter_code
_entity_poly.pdbx_strand_id
1 'polypeptide(L)'
;MNVPDVRYTVRNPTAEPVWVRLVSEYPGYSAPTVSVSEIGAGSPATFDHFVVLDREEIQEIRAPARVAVHYRIEYWDGGNWTVHDEQTDPVTFYPMDQMVWATEDKDGVITIYHGLIAIFVTPQSPGVAALAAKAKERATGEFDRRYVDYGMERTLPGYALPDQRTTYADTKNRTALQVKAIYNALKYDYNLSYVDALVAFGMGDSQRVSTPDESLATGSANCIDGAVLFASAIERLGMQPYIVVVPGHAYVAWKTDKAGTEVDALETTWVSSRDFEEAYDAGTKRYKEDAKSGRMELYQSLFDRRLSRNEYDSIYVLVEIRWLRSQGILPMK
;
A
#
# COMPACT_ATOMS: atom_id res chain seq x y z
N MET A 1 -11.76 3.06 -4.92
CA MET A 1 -10.34 3.24 -5.33
C MET A 1 -10.16 3.86 -6.71
N ASN A 2 -11.18 3.91 -7.58
CA ASN A 2 -11.05 4.49 -8.92
C ASN A 2 -11.87 5.78 -9.03
N VAL A 3 -11.34 6.87 -8.46
CA VAL A 3 -11.96 8.21 -8.52
C VAL A 3 -11.30 8.97 -9.67
N PRO A 4 -12.07 9.53 -10.63
CA PRO A 4 -11.48 10.33 -11.70
C PRO A 4 -10.89 11.63 -11.14
N ASP A 5 -9.82 12.11 -11.76
CA ASP A 5 -9.24 13.42 -11.44
C ASP A 5 -10.23 14.54 -11.76
N VAL A 6 -10.90 14.43 -12.91
CA VAL A 6 -11.93 15.36 -13.36
C VAL A 6 -13.12 14.57 -13.89
N ARG A 7 -14.31 14.88 -13.37
CA ARG A 7 -15.59 14.38 -13.89
C ARG A 7 -16.36 15.51 -14.54
N TYR A 8 -16.60 15.39 -15.83
CA TYR A 8 -17.43 16.32 -16.59
C TYR A 8 -18.88 15.84 -16.59
N THR A 9 -19.81 16.74 -16.33
CA THR A 9 -21.25 16.53 -16.60
C THR A 9 -21.71 17.65 -17.51
N VAL A 10 -21.80 17.36 -18.80
CA VAL A 10 -22.11 18.34 -19.84
C VAL A 10 -23.53 18.12 -20.32
N ARG A 11 -24.32 19.18 -20.44
CA ARG A 11 -25.66 19.13 -21.05
C ARG A 11 -25.66 19.97 -22.31
N ASN A 12 -26.05 19.38 -23.43
CA ASN A 12 -26.33 20.13 -24.65
C ASN A 12 -27.72 20.77 -24.53
N PRO A 13 -27.85 22.10 -24.44
CA PRO A 13 -29.16 22.76 -24.33
C PRO A 13 -29.82 23.01 -25.69
N THR A 14 -29.14 22.73 -26.80
CA THR A 14 -29.60 23.06 -28.14
C THR A 14 -30.54 22.00 -28.71
N ALA A 15 -31.19 22.33 -29.82
CA ALA A 15 -32.09 21.44 -30.55
C ALA A 15 -31.36 20.46 -31.50
N GLU A 16 -30.05 20.64 -31.70
CA GLU A 16 -29.22 19.81 -32.58
C GLU A 16 -28.10 19.14 -31.78
N PRO A 17 -27.52 18.02 -32.25
CA PRO A 17 -26.31 17.47 -31.65
C PRO A 17 -25.14 18.46 -31.70
N VAL A 18 -24.29 18.44 -30.68
CA VAL A 18 -23.10 19.30 -30.60
C VAL A 18 -21.88 18.46 -30.25
N TRP A 19 -20.78 18.64 -31.00
CA TRP A 19 -19.50 18.06 -30.67
C TRP A 19 -18.85 18.82 -29.52
N VAL A 20 -18.40 18.10 -28.51
CA VAL A 20 -17.71 18.62 -27.34
C VAL A 20 -16.33 17.99 -27.24
N ARG A 21 -15.33 18.82 -26.92
CA ARG A 21 -13.96 18.43 -26.60
C ARG A 21 -13.67 18.78 -25.15
N LEU A 22 -13.23 17.81 -24.40
CA LEU A 22 -12.88 17.91 -22.99
C LEU A 22 -11.39 17.66 -22.86
N VAL A 23 -10.70 18.51 -22.10
CA VAL A 23 -9.26 18.40 -21.84
C VAL A 23 -9.03 18.51 -20.34
N SER A 24 -8.29 17.56 -19.76
CA SER A 24 -7.74 17.70 -18.40
C SER A 24 -6.25 17.43 -18.41
N GLU A 25 -5.50 18.17 -17.60
CA GLU A 25 -4.08 17.94 -17.38
C GLU A 25 -3.63 18.44 -16.02
N TYR A 26 -2.47 17.98 -15.57
CA TYR A 26 -1.66 18.61 -14.56
C TYR A 26 -0.49 19.31 -15.29
N PRO A 27 -0.55 20.62 -15.54
CA PRO A 27 0.44 21.31 -16.35
C PRO A 27 1.86 21.08 -15.82
N GLY A 28 2.77 20.64 -16.70
CA GLY A 28 4.15 20.29 -16.34
C GLY A 28 4.33 18.92 -15.69
N TYR A 29 3.26 18.20 -15.39
CA TYR A 29 3.29 16.87 -14.76
C TYR A 29 2.49 15.81 -15.51
N SER A 30 1.87 16.14 -16.63
CA SER A 30 1.17 15.18 -17.49
C SER A 30 1.05 15.69 -18.92
N ALA A 31 0.85 14.77 -19.86
CA ALA A 31 0.25 15.13 -21.15
C ALA A 31 -1.28 15.36 -20.99
N PRO A 32 -1.91 16.18 -21.85
CA PRO A 32 -3.35 16.37 -21.78
C PRO A 32 -4.14 15.08 -22.09
N THR A 33 -5.07 14.73 -21.20
CA THR A 33 -6.12 13.74 -21.46
C THR A 33 -7.25 14.43 -22.22
N VAL A 34 -7.56 13.94 -23.43
CA VAL A 34 -8.55 14.55 -24.32
C VAL A 34 -9.66 13.55 -24.66
N SER A 35 -10.91 13.97 -24.46
CA SER A 35 -12.11 13.26 -24.95
C SER A 35 -12.85 14.12 -25.95
N VAL A 36 -13.27 13.54 -27.07
CA VAL A 36 -14.09 14.23 -28.08
C VAL A 36 -15.33 13.38 -28.35
N SER A 37 -16.52 13.95 -28.18
CA SER A 37 -17.78 13.23 -28.34
C SER A 37 -18.88 14.16 -28.85
N GLU A 38 -19.80 13.60 -29.62
CA GLU A 38 -21.07 14.25 -29.95
C GLU A 38 -22.05 14.05 -28.80
N ILE A 39 -22.73 15.13 -28.39
CA ILE A 39 -23.77 15.10 -27.36
C ILE A 39 -25.09 15.44 -28.03
N GLY A 40 -26.05 14.51 -27.95
CA GLY A 40 -27.38 14.68 -28.54
C GLY A 40 -28.14 15.88 -28.01
N ALA A 41 -29.08 16.39 -28.81
CA ALA A 41 -29.94 17.53 -28.46
C ALA A 41 -30.63 17.34 -27.10
N GLY A 42 -30.65 18.39 -26.28
CA GLY A 42 -31.26 18.40 -24.94
C GLY A 42 -30.67 17.42 -23.92
N SER A 43 -29.66 16.62 -24.29
CA SER A 43 -29.21 15.45 -23.53
C SER A 43 -27.99 15.75 -22.66
N PRO A 44 -27.90 15.17 -21.46
CA PRO A 44 -26.68 15.16 -20.66
C PRO A 44 -25.73 14.03 -21.07
N ALA A 45 -24.44 14.23 -20.86
CA ALA A 45 -23.41 13.21 -20.94
C ALA A 45 -22.38 13.42 -19.82
N THR A 46 -21.81 12.31 -19.34
CA THR A 46 -20.80 12.31 -18.27
C THR A 46 -19.53 11.65 -18.77
N PHE A 47 -18.38 12.27 -18.48
CA PHE A 47 -17.06 11.80 -18.88
C PHE A 47 -16.12 11.83 -17.68
N ASP A 48 -15.39 10.74 -17.48
CA ASP A 48 -14.41 10.60 -16.42
C ASP A 48 -13.01 10.66 -17.03
N HIS A 49 -12.22 11.66 -16.64
CA HIS A 49 -10.81 11.77 -17.02
C HIS A 49 -9.93 11.24 -15.89
N PHE A 50 -9.06 10.28 -16.25
CA PHE A 50 -7.95 9.80 -15.43
C PHE A 50 -6.66 10.29 -16.08
N VAL A 51 -6.02 11.28 -15.48
CA VAL A 51 -4.85 11.96 -16.05
C VAL A 51 -3.60 11.15 -15.72
N VAL A 52 -2.85 10.76 -16.76
CA VAL A 52 -1.62 9.98 -16.59
C VAL A 52 -0.47 10.94 -16.31
N LEU A 53 0.09 10.83 -15.11
CA LEU A 53 1.23 11.64 -14.69
C LEU A 53 2.52 11.21 -15.41
N ASP A 54 3.34 12.19 -15.75
CA ASP A 54 4.71 11.99 -16.21
C ASP A 54 5.57 11.54 -15.04
N ARG A 55 6.16 10.34 -15.19
CA ARG A 55 6.93 9.70 -14.12
C ARG A 55 8.21 10.46 -13.80
N GLU A 56 8.88 11.03 -14.80
CA GLU A 56 10.15 11.73 -14.60
C GLU A 56 9.90 13.02 -13.81
N GLU A 57 8.84 13.75 -14.15
CA GLU A 57 8.48 15.00 -13.49
C GLU A 57 8.02 14.79 -12.05
N ILE A 58 7.17 13.78 -11.78
CA ILE A 58 6.72 13.51 -10.40
C ILE A 58 7.82 12.93 -9.52
N GLN A 59 8.83 12.27 -10.11
CA GLN A 59 9.97 11.75 -9.37
C GLN A 59 10.84 12.86 -8.79
N GLU A 60 10.84 14.07 -9.38
CA GLU A 60 11.61 15.20 -8.86
C GLU A 60 10.95 15.92 -7.67
N ILE A 61 9.72 15.56 -7.32
CA ILE A 61 9.01 16.15 -6.18
C ILE A 61 9.60 15.61 -4.88
N ARG A 62 10.42 16.43 -4.21
CA ARG A 62 11.06 16.08 -2.92
C ARG A 62 10.33 16.60 -1.69
N ALA A 63 9.36 17.49 -1.84
CA ALA A 63 8.53 18.00 -0.75
C ALA A 63 7.11 18.27 -1.27
N PRO A 64 6.08 18.38 -0.39
CA PRO A 64 4.73 18.71 -0.82
C PRO A 64 4.71 19.95 -1.72
N ALA A 65 4.21 19.78 -2.95
CA ALA A 65 4.20 20.79 -3.98
C ALA A 65 2.76 21.23 -4.29
N ARG A 66 2.55 22.54 -4.39
CA ARG A 66 1.29 23.10 -4.90
C ARG A 66 1.33 23.01 -6.42
N VAL A 67 0.49 22.14 -6.95
CA VAL A 67 0.28 21.93 -8.38
C VAL A 67 -1.15 22.40 -8.69
N ALA A 68 -1.55 22.39 -9.94
CA ALA A 68 -2.94 22.59 -10.30
C ALA A 68 -3.42 21.54 -11.29
N VAL A 69 -4.69 21.16 -11.18
CA VAL A 69 -5.41 20.48 -12.25
C VAL A 69 -6.01 21.56 -13.15
N HIS A 70 -5.70 21.51 -14.43
CA HIS A 70 -6.31 22.36 -15.45
C HIS A 70 -7.38 21.54 -16.17
N TYR A 71 -8.52 22.18 -16.45
CA TYR A 71 -9.49 21.62 -17.37
C TYR A 71 -10.02 22.66 -18.35
N ARG A 72 -10.38 22.19 -19.54
CA ARG A 72 -11.06 22.98 -20.57
C ARG A 72 -12.19 22.19 -21.23
N ILE A 73 -13.31 22.88 -21.45
CA ILE A 73 -14.50 22.39 -22.14
C ILE A 73 -14.71 23.26 -23.39
N GLU A 74 -14.71 22.63 -24.56
CA GLU A 74 -14.92 23.30 -25.83
C GLU A 74 -16.07 22.64 -26.58
N TYR A 75 -16.81 23.42 -27.36
CA TYR A 75 -17.82 22.90 -28.29
C TYR A 75 -17.51 23.35 -29.72
N TRP A 76 -17.95 22.55 -30.69
CA TRP A 76 -17.84 22.89 -32.10
C TRP A 76 -19.02 23.76 -32.53
N ASP A 77 -18.73 24.94 -33.06
CA ASP A 77 -19.76 25.90 -33.51
C ASP A 77 -20.08 25.82 -35.02
N GLY A 78 -19.50 24.85 -35.72
CA GLY A 78 -19.63 24.68 -37.17
C GLY A 78 -18.40 25.10 -37.97
N GLY A 79 -17.45 25.80 -37.35
CA GLY A 79 -16.18 26.17 -38.00
C GLY A 79 -14.97 26.15 -37.08
N ASN A 80 -15.15 26.37 -35.77
CA ASN A 80 -14.09 26.37 -34.78
C ASN A 80 -14.50 25.65 -33.50
N TRP A 81 -13.49 25.28 -32.71
CA TRP A 81 -13.68 24.93 -31.30
C TRP A 81 -13.76 26.21 -30.48
N THR A 82 -14.90 26.42 -29.82
CA THR A 82 -15.15 27.56 -28.95
C THR A 82 -15.13 27.12 -27.50
N VAL A 83 -14.36 27.82 -26.67
CA VAL A 83 -14.26 27.55 -25.23
C VAL A 83 -15.57 27.92 -24.55
N HIS A 84 -16.15 26.94 -23.86
CA HIS A 84 -17.31 27.14 -23.00
C HIS A 84 -16.89 27.48 -21.58
N ASP A 85 -15.94 26.72 -21.05
CA ASP A 85 -15.41 26.86 -19.69
C ASP A 85 -13.95 26.39 -19.66
N GLU A 86 -13.14 27.03 -18.83
CA GLU A 86 -11.73 26.72 -18.64
C GLU A 86 -11.31 27.20 -17.25
N GLN A 87 -10.88 26.28 -16.40
CA GLN A 87 -10.49 26.60 -15.04
C GLN A 87 -9.25 25.82 -14.61
N THR A 88 -8.73 26.21 -13.47
CA THR A 88 -7.55 25.61 -12.86
C THR A 88 -7.74 25.59 -11.37
N ASP A 89 -7.73 24.39 -10.79
CA ASP A 89 -7.95 24.18 -9.36
C ASP A 89 -6.65 23.70 -8.69
N PRO A 90 -6.28 24.27 -7.54
CA PRO A 90 -5.05 23.89 -6.86
C PRO A 90 -5.18 22.48 -6.26
N VAL A 91 -4.15 21.67 -6.48
CA VAL A 91 -3.98 20.36 -5.85
C VAL A 91 -2.64 20.30 -5.11
N THR A 92 -2.46 19.32 -4.23
CA THR A 92 -1.18 19.09 -3.56
C THR A 92 -0.62 17.78 -4.03
N PHE A 93 0.57 17.80 -4.63
CA PHE A 93 1.33 16.60 -4.91
C PHE A 93 2.25 16.32 -3.73
N TYR A 94 2.21 15.08 -3.26
CA TYR A 94 3.14 14.59 -2.26
C TYR A 94 4.28 13.84 -2.96
N PRO A 95 5.51 13.88 -2.40
CA PRO A 95 6.60 13.02 -2.83
C PRO A 95 6.16 11.56 -2.94
N MET A 96 6.72 10.82 -3.91
CA MET A 96 6.36 9.40 -4.12
C MET A 96 6.61 8.50 -2.90
N ASP A 97 7.53 8.90 -2.03
CA ASP A 97 7.87 8.19 -0.79
C ASP A 97 7.04 8.66 0.41
N GLN A 98 6.06 9.56 0.23
CA GLN A 98 5.26 10.11 1.31
C GLN A 98 3.85 9.48 1.35
N MET A 99 3.54 8.84 2.47
CA MET A 99 2.24 8.23 2.72
C MET A 99 1.31 9.20 3.43
N VAL A 100 0.14 9.46 2.83
CA VAL A 100 -1.00 10.15 3.46
C VAL A 100 -1.97 9.08 3.95
N TRP A 101 -2.31 9.07 5.24
CA TRP A 101 -3.13 7.99 5.83
C TRP A 101 -4.63 8.23 5.72
N ALA A 102 -5.05 9.48 5.89
CA ALA A 102 -6.42 9.93 5.72
C ALA A 102 -6.49 11.45 5.53
N THR A 103 -7.56 11.92 4.91
CA THR A 103 -7.91 13.34 4.79
C THR A 103 -9.32 13.59 5.32
N GLU A 104 -9.58 14.79 5.78
CA GLU A 104 -10.91 15.28 6.15
C GLU A 104 -11.28 16.43 5.21
N ASP A 105 -12.43 16.34 4.57
CA ASP A 105 -12.94 17.43 3.75
C ASP A 105 -13.62 18.52 4.59
N LYS A 106 -14.03 19.62 3.93
CA LYS A 106 -14.71 20.76 4.57
C LYS A 106 -16.03 20.40 5.26
N ASP A 107 -16.65 19.29 4.86
CA ASP A 107 -17.92 18.78 5.39
C ASP A 107 -17.69 17.73 6.50
N GLY A 108 -16.44 17.55 6.94
CA GLY A 108 -16.01 16.62 7.98
C GLY A 108 -16.03 15.16 7.52
N VAL A 109 -16.02 14.89 6.21
CA VAL A 109 -15.96 13.52 5.68
C VAL A 109 -14.52 13.05 5.68
N ILE A 110 -14.28 11.94 6.37
CA ILE A 110 -12.97 11.30 6.45
C ILE A 110 -12.83 10.33 5.28
N THR A 111 -11.78 10.50 4.49
CA THR A 111 -11.36 9.53 3.46
C THR A 111 -10.08 8.84 3.90
N ILE A 112 -10.08 7.50 3.90
CA ILE A 112 -8.97 6.68 4.41
C ILE A 112 -8.16 6.09 3.25
N TYR A 113 -6.84 6.25 3.30
CA TYR A 113 -5.91 5.83 2.25
C TYR A 113 -4.95 4.74 2.69
N HIS A 114 -5.15 4.14 3.87
CA HIS A 114 -4.24 3.13 4.44
C HIS A 114 -3.86 2.00 3.48
N GLY A 115 -4.77 1.56 2.60
CA GLY A 115 -4.45 0.54 1.59
C GLY A 115 -3.41 0.96 0.54
N LEU A 116 -3.16 2.26 0.34
CA LEU A 116 -2.11 2.72 -0.56
C LEU A 116 -0.71 2.33 -0.08
N ILE A 117 -0.53 1.98 1.20
CA ILE A 117 0.75 1.44 1.69
C ILE A 117 1.21 0.19 0.92
N ALA A 118 0.27 -0.54 0.30
CA ALA A 118 0.60 -1.70 -0.51
C ALA A 118 1.47 -1.37 -1.73
N ILE A 119 1.52 -0.12 -2.20
CA ILE A 119 2.44 0.27 -3.28
C ILE A 119 3.91 0.17 -2.83
N PHE A 120 4.19 0.40 -1.55
CA PHE A 120 5.54 0.31 -0.99
C PHE A 120 6.01 -1.15 -0.81
N VAL A 121 5.07 -2.10 -0.82
CA VAL A 121 5.39 -3.52 -0.75
C VAL A 121 5.88 -4.00 -2.13
N THR A 122 7.19 -4.15 -2.29
CA THR A 122 7.89 -4.41 -3.58
C THR A 122 8.56 -5.79 -3.59
N PRO A 123 7.80 -6.90 -3.67
CA PRO A 123 8.35 -8.27 -3.55
C PRO A 123 9.34 -8.67 -4.66
N GLN A 124 9.33 -7.92 -5.78
CA GLN A 124 10.19 -8.18 -6.94
C GLN A 124 11.40 -7.25 -7.02
N SER A 125 11.61 -6.37 -6.03
CA SER A 125 12.78 -5.49 -6.05
C SER A 125 14.09 -6.28 -5.91
N PRO A 126 15.21 -5.78 -6.47
CA PRO A 126 16.51 -6.41 -6.33
C PRO A 126 16.94 -6.62 -4.88
N GLY A 127 16.67 -5.65 -3.99
CA GLY A 127 17.01 -5.76 -2.57
C GLY A 127 16.25 -6.89 -1.87
N VAL A 128 14.94 -7.00 -2.09
CA VAL A 128 14.12 -8.08 -1.52
C VAL A 128 14.51 -9.44 -2.09
N ALA A 129 14.94 -9.50 -3.36
CA ALA A 129 15.51 -10.70 -3.96
C ALA A 129 16.81 -11.16 -3.27
N ALA A 130 17.73 -10.22 -3.03
CA ALA A 130 18.97 -10.48 -2.32
C ALA A 130 18.72 -10.89 -0.86
N LEU A 131 17.74 -10.27 -0.20
CA LEU A 131 17.30 -10.64 1.14
C LEU A 131 16.81 -12.09 1.19
N ALA A 132 15.91 -12.50 0.30
CA ALA A 132 15.43 -13.89 0.27
C ALA A 132 16.57 -14.89 0.05
N ALA A 133 17.56 -14.55 -0.78
CA ALA A 133 18.75 -15.37 -1.00
C ALA A 133 19.58 -15.52 0.29
N LYS A 134 19.76 -14.45 1.07
CA LYS A 134 20.45 -14.46 2.38
C LYS A 134 19.65 -15.20 3.45
N ALA A 135 18.34 -14.94 3.53
CA ALA A 135 17.43 -15.61 4.46
C ALA A 135 17.48 -17.13 4.32
N LYS A 136 17.47 -17.63 3.07
CA LYS A 136 17.62 -19.05 2.78
C LYS A 136 18.89 -19.66 3.38
N GLU A 137 20.00 -18.91 3.46
CA GLU A 137 21.24 -19.38 4.09
C GLU A 137 21.15 -19.47 5.63
N ARG A 138 20.19 -18.76 6.24
CA ARG A 138 19.87 -18.81 7.68
C ARG A 138 18.83 -19.87 8.05
N ALA A 139 18.23 -20.52 7.06
CA ALA A 139 17.25 -21.60 7.25
C ALA A 139 17.98 -22.95 7.44
N THR A 140 18.67 -23.14 8.56
CA THR A 140 19.45 -24.37 8.83
C THR A 140 19.23 -24.89 10.24
N GLY A 141 19.51 -26.19 10.45
CA GLY A 141 19.42 -26.82 11.76
C GLY A 141 20.27 -26.17 12.87
N GLU A 142 21.28 -25.38 12.49
CA GLU A 142 22.12 -24.59 13.40
C GLU A 142 21.33 -23.44 14.06
N PHE A 143 20.47 -22.76 13.28
CA PHE A 143 19.63 -21.66 13.81
C PHE A 143 18.34 -22.18 14.44
N ASP A 144 17.80 -23.28 13.92
CA ASP A 144 16.61 -23.93 14.46
C ASP A 144 16.50 -25.37 13.98
N ARG A 145 16.43 -26.34 14.89
CA ARG A 145 16.36 -27.76 14.52
C ARG A 145 15.14 -28.08 13.65
N ARG A 146 14.05 -27.31 13.79
CA ARG A 146 12.82 -27.50 13.01
C ARG A 146 13.02 -27.34 11.51
N TYR A 147 14.04 -26.62 11.03
CA TYR A 147 14.35 -26.59 9.59
C TYR A 147 14.72 -27.97 9.06
N VAL A 148 15.43 -28.79 9.85
CA VAL A 148 15.75 -30.18 9.50
C VAL A 148 14.48 -31.02 9.56
N ASP A 149 13.75 -30.93 10.66
CA ASP A 149 12.59 -31.78 10.94
C ASP A 149 11.46 -31.57 9.90
N TYR A 150 11.31 -30.35 9.39
CA TYR A 150 10.35 -30.01 8.35
C TYR A 150 10.90 -30.10 6.91
N GLY A 151 12.16 -30.50 6.71
CA GLY A 151 12.78 -30.59 5.39
C GLY A 151 12.87 -29.22 4.68
N MET A 152 13.16 -28.18 5.46
CA MET A 152 13.24 -26.78 5.02
C MET A 152 14.68 -26.25 5.01
N GLU A 153 15.68 -27.12 5.14
CA GLU A 153 17.08 -26.70 5.11
C GLU A 153 17.41 -26.00 3.80
N ARG A 154 17.91 -24.77 3.90
CA ARG A 154 18.32 -23.93 2.77
C ARG A 154 17.24 -23.79 1.71
N THR A 155 15.97 -23.79 2.12
CA THR A 155 14.81 -23.55 1.25
C THR A 155 13.79 -22.65 1.96
N LEU A 156 12.99 -21.93 1.18
CA LEU A 156 11.89 -21.08 1.66
C LEU A 156 10.66 -21.32 0.76
N PRO A 157 9.91 -22.41 0.99
CA PRO A 157 8.91 -22.95 0.05
C PRO A 157 7.57 -22.20 0.00
N GLY A 158 7.41 -21.11 0.76
CA GLY A 158 6.14 -20.45 1.00
C GLY A 158 5.14 -21.42 1.62
N TYR A 159 3.98 -21.56 0.99
CA TYR A 159 2.94 -22.51 1.40
C TYR A 159 3.09 -23.92 0.82
N ALA A 160 4.17 -24.23 0.09
CA ALA A 160 4.32 -25.58 -0.44
C ALA A 160 4.58 -26.59 0.69
N LEU A 161 3.75 -27.63 0.71
CA LEU A 161 3.78 -28.70 1.71
C LEU A 161 4.42 -29.95 1.10
N PRO A 162 5.24 -30.68 1.88
CA PRO A 162 5.92 -31.88 1.39
C PRO A 162 4.95 -33.07 1.19
N ASP A 163 3.80 -33.09 1.88
CA ASP A 163 2.78 -34.13 1.75
C ASP A 163 1.35 -33.61 2.06
N GLN A 164 0.35 -34.48 1.91
CA GLN A 164 -1.06 -34.20 2.24
C GLN A 164 -1.44 -34.50 3.71
N ARG A 165 -0.50 -34.94 4.56
CA ARG A 165 -0.73 -35.26 5.99
C ARG A 165 -0.33 -34.14 6.93
N THR A 166 0.12 -33.01 6.39
CA THR A 166 0.52 -31.83 7.15
C THR A 166 -0.64 -31.30 8.00
N THR A 167 -0.41 -31.13 9.31
CA THR A 167 -1.41 -30.55 10.22
C THR A 167 -1.43 -29.03 10.12
N TYR A 168 -2.49 -28.40 10.63
CA TYR A 168 -2.55 -26.95 10.75
C TYR A 168 -1.39 -26.37 11.62
N ALA A 169 -1.01 -27.06 12.69
CA ALA A 169 0.13 -26.65 13.52
C ALA A 169 1.45 -26.66 12.73
N ASP A 170 1.59 -27.60 11.79
CA ASP A 170 2.77 -27.68 10.92
C ASP A 170 2.80 -26.52 9.92
N THR A 171 1.68 -26.13 9.30
CA THR A 171 1.66 -24.99 8.38
C THR A 171 2.04 -23.69 9.10
N LYS A 172 1.50 -23.48 10.30
CA LYS A 172 1.87 -22.39 11.19
C LYS A 172 3.38 -22.35 11.48
N ASN A 173 3.95 -23.46 11.97
CA ASN A 173 5.38 -23.55 12.27
C ASN A 173 6.26 -23.32 11.03
N ARG A 174 5.88 -23.88 9.87
CA ARG A 174 6.63 -23.74 8.62
C ARG A 174 6.62 -22.30 8.09
N THR A 175 5.49 -21.58 8.20
CA THR A 175 5.45 -20.18 7.79
C THR A 175 6.24 -19.29 8.75
N ALA A 176 6.11 -19.50 10.07
CA ALA A 176 6.90 -18.79 11.08
C ALA A 176 8.42 -19.00 10.89
N LEU A 177 8.87 -20.21 10.57
CA LEU A 177 10.28 -20.48 10.27
C LEU A 177 10.80 -19.70 9.06
N GLN A 178 9.98 -19.51 8.02
CA GLN A 178 10.43 -18.70 6.87
C GLN A 178 10.56 -17.22 7.23
N VAL A 179 9.65 -16.72 8.08
CA VAL A 179 9.76 -15.37 8.63
C VAL A 179 10.97 -15.25 9.57
N LYS A 180 11.28 -16.30 10.35
CA LYS A 180 12.51 -16.38 11.17
C LYS A 180 13.78 -16.28 10.32
N ALA A 181 13.82 -16.98 9.20
CA ALA A 181 14.94 -16.90 8.26
C ALA A 181 15.14 -15.48 7.71
N ILE A 182 14.04 -14.79 7.35
CA ILE A 182 14.05 -13.39 6.94
C ILE A 182 14.56 -12.49 8.08
N TYR A 183 14.00 -12.65 9.28
CA TYR A 183 14.38 -11.88 10.46
C TYR A 183 15.87 -12.02 10.77
N ASN A 184 16.38 -13.26 10.77
CA ASN A 184 17.79 -13.54 11.03
C ASN A 184 18.71 -12.95 9.96
N ALA A 185 18.31 -12.97 8.68
CA ALA A 185 19.09 -12.31 7.64
C ALA A 185 19.10 -10.79 7.84
N LEU A 186 17.96 -10.17 8.11
CA LEU A 186 17.89 -8.73 8.40
C LEU A 186 18.77 -8.35 9.59
N LYS A 187 18.72 -9.15 10.67
CA LYS A 187 19.50 -8.92 11.88
C LYS A 187 21.01 -9.11 11.65
N TYR A 188 21.42 -10.23 11.08
CA TYR A 188 22.83 -10.65 11.07
C TYR A 188 23.58 -10.35 9.76
N ASP A 189 22.89 -10.20 8.64
CA ASP A 189 23.50 -9.91 7.33
C ASP A 189 23.34 -8.45 6.92
N TYR A 190 22.22 -7.82 7.27
CA TYR A 190 21.93 -6.42 6.94
C TYR A 190 22.13 -5.46 8.13
N ASN A 191 22.36 -5.97 9.34
CA ASN A 191 22.46 -5.18 10.58
C ASN A 191 21.29 -4.19 10.74
N LEU A 192 20.08 -4.63 10.37
CA LEU A 192 18.90 -3.77 10.38
C LEU A 192 18.64 -3.24 11.80
N SER A 193 18.52 -1.92 11.92
CA SER A 193 18.28 -1.21 13.17
C SER A 193 17.01 -0.38 13.12
N TYR A 194 16.35 -0.27 14.28
CA TYR A 194 15.18 0.58 14.39
C TYR A 194 15.60 2.04 14.49
N VAL A 195 15.02 2.90 13.65
CA VAL A 195 15.18 4.35 13.76
C VAL A 195 13.84 4.95 14.15
N ASP A 196 13.83 5.63 15.29
CA ASP A 196 12.66 6.36 15.77
C ASP A 196 12.52 7.66 14.98
N ALA A 197 11.92 7.57 13.80
CA ALA A 197 11.47 8.73 13.04
C ALA A 197 10.11 9.20 13.60
N LEU A 198 9.79 10.50 13.47
CA LEU A 198 8.48 11.02 13.88
C LEU A 198 7.36 10.25 13.17
N VAL A 199 6.71 9.37 13.93
CA VAL A 199 5.61 8.54 13.46
C VAL A 199 4.37 9.41 13.35
N ALA A 200 3.82 9.52 12.13
CA ALA A 200 2.68 10.40 11.85
C ALA A 200 1.57 9.59 11.15
N PHE A 201 0.79 8.85 11.96
CA PHE A 201 -0.38 8.07 11.52
C PHE A 201 -1.71 8.83 11.66
N GLY A 202 -1.69 10.08 12.15
CA GLY A 202 -2.88 10.87 12.38
C GLY A 202 -3.54 11.39 11.10
N MET A 203 -4.73 11.97 11.26
CA MET A 203 -5.47 12.53 10.14
C MET A 203 -4.89 13.88 9.71
N GLY A 204 -4.64 14.02 8.41
CA GLY A 204 -3.87 15.16 7.87
C GLY A 204 -2.36 15.02 8.08
N ASP A 205 -1.92 13.98 8.79
CA ASP A 205 -0.52 13.64 8.87
C ASP A 205 -0.08 12.89 7.62
N SER A 206 1.21 13.02 7.33
CA SER A 206 1.88 12.20 6.35
C SER A 206 3.28 11.92 6.84
N GLN A 207 3.80 10.75 6.50
CA GLN A 207 5.17 10.38 6.83
C GLN A 207 5.85 9.81 5.60
N ARG A 208 7.16 10.00 5.52
CA ARG A 208 7.95 9.25 4.56
C ARG A 208 7.96 7.78 4.94
N VAL A 209 7.89 6.93 3.93
CA VAL A 209 8.00 5.49 4.03
C VAL A 209 9.17 5.08 3.15
N SER A 210 10.22 4.59 3.77
CA SER A 210 11.38 4.08 3.06
C SER A 210 10.99 2.82 2.29
N THR A 211 11.41 2.72 1.05
CA THR A 211 11.24 1.48 0.29
C THR A 211 12.04 0.33 0.94
N PRO A 212 11.68 -0.94 0.64
CA PRO A 212 12.48 -2.08 1.06
C PRO A 212 13.96 -1.97 0.67
N ASP A 213 14.25 -1.48 -0.54
CA ASP A 213 15.62 -1.36 -1.05
C ASP A 213 16.41 -0.26 -0.31
N GLU A 214 15.77 0.87 0.00
CA GLU A 214 16.38 1.92 0.84
C GLU A 214 16.66 1.41 2.25
N SER A 215 15.69 0.75 2.88
CA SER A 215 15.83 0.21 4.25
C SER A 215 16.95 -0.82 4.34
N LEU A 216 17.10 -1.67 3.31
CA LEU A 216 18.20 -2.64 3.21
C LEU A 216 19.55 -1.98 2.96
N ALA A 217 19.59 -0.93 2.13
CA ALA A 217 20.82 -0.21 1.81
C ALA A 217 21.36 0.59 3.00
N THR A 218 20.48 1.19 3.80
CA THR A 218 20.87 1.98 4.98
C THR A 218 21.00 1.14 6.25
N GLY A 219 20.41 -0.05 6.29
CA GLY A 219 20.33 -0.86 7.52
C GLY A 219 19.44 -0.22 8.57
N SER A 220 18.45 0.58 8.16
CA SER A 220 17.56 1.31 9.06
C SER A 220 16.10 1.20 8.64
N ALA A 221 15.20 1.06 9.61
CA ALA A 221 13.76 1.09 9.37
C ALA A 221 13.02 1.64 10.61
N ASN A 222 11.99 2.46 10.41
CA ASN A 222 10.99 2.71 11.45
C ASN A 222 9.92 1.57 11.47
N CYS A 223 8.82 1.74 12.21
CA CYS A 223 7.81 0.70 12.34
C CYS A 223 7.11 0.36 11.02
N ILE A 224 6.76 1.38 10.21
CA ILE A 224 6.08 1.18 8.93
C ILE A 224 7.04 0.68 7.85
N ASP A 225 8.26 1.21 7.78
CA ASP A 225 9.32 0.75 6.87
C ASP A 225 9.61 -0.74 7.12
N GLY A 226 9.72 -1.12 8.40
CA GLY A 226 9.92 -2.51 8.82
C GLY A 226 8.75 -3.39 8.40
N ALA A 227 7.51 -2.96 8.65
CA ALA A 227 6.32 -3.71 8.23
C ALA A 227 6.27 -3.91 6.71
N VAL A 228 6.59 -2.87 5.93
CA VAL A 228 6.67 -2.91 4.46
C VAL A 228 7.78 -3.86 3.97
N LEU A 229 8.97 -3.79 4.55
CA LEU A 229 10.10 -4.66 4.21
C LEU A 229 9.79 -6.13 4.46
N PHE A 230 9.26 -6.46 5.65
CA PHE A 230 8.85 -7.82 5.97
C PHE A 230 7.70 -8.29 5.08
N ALA A 231 6.68 -7.45 4.84
CA ALA A 231 5.58 -7.79 3.94
C ALA A 231 6.09 -8.08 2.52
N SER A 232 7.06 -7.32 2.02
CA SER A 232 7.66 -7.53 0.69
C SER A 232 8.39 -8.86 0.61
N ALA A 233 9.17 -9.21 1.64
CA ALA A 233 9.87 -10.48 1.73
C ALA A 233 8.88 -11.66 1.84
N ILE A 234 7.82 -11.53 2.64
CA ILE A 234 6.77 -12.54 2.82
C ILE A 234 5.99 -12.76 1.51
N GLU A 235 5.57 -11.69 0.83
CA GLU A 235 4.88 -11.76 -0.47
C GLU A 235 5.79 -12.40 -1.54
N ARG A 236 7.10 -12.11 -1.51
CA ARG A 236 8.08 -12.74 -2.40
C ARG A 236 8.15 -14.26 -2.26
N LEU A 237 8.00 -14.78 -1.04
CA LEU A 237 7.94 -16.22 -0.80
C LEU A 237 6.60 -16.85 -1.22
N GLY A 238 5.69 -16.07 -1.82
CA GLY A 238 4.36 -16.53 -2.22
C GLY A 238 3.40 -16.67 -1.04
N MET A 239 3.72 -16.09 0.11
CA MET A 239 2.84 -16.01 1.28
C MET A 239 1.96 -14.77 1.21
N GLN A 240 0.95 -14.69 2.08
CA GLN A 240 -0.05 -13.62 2.08
C GLN A 240 0.13 -12.73 3.31
N PRO A 241 0.89 -11.63 3.20
CA PRO A 241 1.08 -10.70 4.30
C PRO A 241 -0.09 -9.74 4.47
N TYR A 242 -0.16 -9.21 5.68
CA TYR A 242 -0.89 -8.02 6.07
C TYR A 242 0.08 -7.00 6.64
N ILE A 243 -0.24 -5.72 6.47
CA ILE A 243 0.31 -4.66 7.31
C ILE A 243 -0.78 -4.27 8.30
N VAL A 244 -0.46 -4.30 9.59
CA VAL A 244 -1.37 -3.86 10.65
C VAL A 244 -0.95 -2.48 11.08
N VAL A 245 -1.86 -1.50 10.95
CA VAL A 245 -1.64 -0.12 11.40
C VAL A 245 -2.56 0.15 12.57
N VAL A 246 -1.98 0.51 13.70
CA VAL A 246 -2.69 0.93 14.91
C VAL A 246 -2.23 2.34 15.29
N PRO A 247 -2.98 3.09 16.12
CA PRO A 247 -2.55 4.40 16.57
C PRO A 247 -1.12 4.35 17.15
N GLY A 248 -0.20 5.05 16.49
CA GLY A 248 1.21 5.17 16.89
C GLY A 248 2.11 3.99 16.56
N HIS A 249 1.64 2.91 15.92
CA HIS A 249 2.48 1.75 15.61
C HIS A 249 2.05 1.00 14.35
N ALA A 250 3.00 0.31 13.73
CA ALA A 250 2.74 -0.61 12.64
C ALA A 250 3.57 -1.88 12.78
N TYR A 251 3.00 -3.01 12.38
CA TYR A 251 3.68 -4.30 12.39
C TYR A 251 3.17 -5.19 11.25
N VAL A 252 3.85 -6.32 11.03
CA VAL A 252 3.52 -7.26 9.95
C VAL A 252 2.77 -8.46 10.50
N ALA A 253 1.81 -8.94 9.72
CA ALA A 253 1.11 -10.20 9.96
C ALA A 253 1.04 -11.03 8.67
N TRP A 254 0.72 -12.31 8.76
CA TRP A 254 0.57 -13.18 7.58
C TRP A 254 -0.41 -14.32 7.83
N LYS A 255 -1.05 -14.80 6.76
CA LYS A 255 -1.83 -16.03 6.82
C LYS A 255 -0.91 -17.23 6.99
N THR A 256 -1.23 -18.09 7.94
CA THR A 256 -0.48 -19.32 8.27
C THR A 256 -0.63 -20.43 7.21
N ASP A 257 -1.61 -20.31 6.32
CA ASP A 257 -1.80 -21.16 5.15
C ASP A 257 -2.47 -20.38 3.99
N LYS A 258 -2.68 -21.04 2.85
CA LYS A 258 -3.34 -20.41 1.69
C LYS A 258 -4.80 -20.06 1.95
N ALA A 259 -5.47 -20.80 2.82
CA ALA A 259 -6.90 -20.66 3.12
C ALA A 259 -7.17 -19.48 4.06
N GLY A 260 -6.16 -19.03 4.83
CA GLY A 260 -6.30 -18.00 5.85
C GLY A 260 -6.89 -18.53 7.15
N THR A 261 -6.60 -19.77 7.51
CA THR A 261 -7.18 -20.43 8.71
C THR A 261 -6.84 -19.70 10.01
N GLU A 262 -5.58 -19.29 10.20
CA GLU A 262 -5.22 -18.28 11.20
C GLU A 262 -4.19 -17.28 10.64
N VAL A 263 -3.99 -16.21 11.39
CA VAL A 263 -3.00 -15.16 11.15
C VAL A 263 -1.99 -15.16 12.29
N ASP A 264 -0.71 -15.14 11.93
CA ASP A 264 0.40 -14.86 12.84
C ASP A 264 0.96 -13.47 12.59
N ALA A 265 1.71 -12.95 13.55
CA ALA A 265 2.24 -11.59 13.50
C ALA A 265 3.63 -11.49 14.14
N LEU A 266 4.37 -10.47 13.75
CA LEU A 266 5.73 -10.21 14.20
C LEU A 266 5.91 -8.73 14.56
N GLU A 267 6.50 -8.47 15.74
CA GLU A 267 6.99 -7.15 16.11
C GLU A 267 8.29 -6.85 15.35
N THR A 268 8.22 -5.99 14.33
CA THR A 268 9.34 -5.74 13.40
C THR A 268 10.40 -4.82 14.00
N THR A 269 10.04 -3.97 14.98
CA THR A 269 10.96 -2.98 15.57
C THR A 269 12.03 -3.60 16.46
N TRP A 270 11.84 -4.85 16.87
CA TRP A 270 12.75 -5.57 17.76
C TRP A 270 13.90 -6.28 17.05
N VAL A 271 13.94 -6.22 15.71
CA VAL A 271 14.94 -6.92 14.87
C VAL A 271 16.38 -6.73 15.34
N SER A 272 16.74 -5.53 15.77
CA SER A 272 18.09 -5.21 16.26
C SER A 272 18.36 -5.72 17.68
N SER A 273 17.37 -5.69 18.58
CA SER A 273 17.58 -5.83 20.02
C SER A 273 17.14 -7.17 20.62
N ARG A 274 16.33 -7.96 19.91
CA ARG A 274 15.76 -9.23 20.40
C ARG A 274 15.98 -10.37 19.41
N ASP A 275 15.82 -11.61 19.86
CA ASP A 275 15.75 -12.74 18.94
C ASP A 275 14.36 -12.83 18.26
N PHE A 276 14.24 -13.75 17.31
CA PHE A 276 12.99 -13.91 16.55
C PHE A 276 11.84 -14.34 17.45
N GLU A 277 12.09 -15.27 18.36
CA GLU A 277 11.10 -15.86 19.26
C GLU A 277 10.45 -14.80 20.14
N GLU A 278 11.26 -13.92 20.77
CA GLU A 278 10.78 -12.79 21.55
C GLU A 278 9.91 -11.83 20.71
N ALA A 279 10.37 -11.48 19.51
CA ALA A 279 9.65 -10.58 18.59
C ALA A 279 8.35 -11.21 18.05
N TYR A 280 8.37 -12.52 17.79
CA TYR A 280 7.26 -13.30 17.29
C TYR A 280 6.17 -13.47 18.35
N ASP A 281 6.55 -13.79 19.58
CA ASP A 281 5.64 -13.90 20.71
C ASP A 281 4.98 -12.55 21.01
N ALA A 282 5.75 -11.46 20.98
CA ALA A 282 5.23 -10.10 21.14
C ALA A 282 4.23 -9.72 20.04
N GLY A 283 4.57 -9.95 18.77
CA GLY A 283 3.70 -9.68 17.63
C GLY A 283 2.41 -10.50 17.67
N THR A 284 2.52 -11.81 17.91
CA THR A 284 1.37 -12.71 17.98
C THR A 284 0.45 -12.39 19.15
N LYS A 285 1.01 -12.05 20.32
CA LYS A 285 0.22 -11.60 21.47
C LYS A 285 -0.53 -10.31 21.14
N ARG A 286 0.16 -9.32 20.57
CA ARG A 286 -0.45 -8.04 20.20
C ARG A 286 -1.57 -8.21 19.19
N TYR A 287 -1.35 -8.99 18.13
CA TYR A 287 -2.39 -9.25 17.14
C TYR A 287 -3.66 -9.86 17.76
N LYS A 288 -3.51 -10.80 18.69
CA LYS A 288 -4.65 -11.38 19.42
C LYS A 288 -5.37 -10.38 20.31
N GLU A 289 -4.64 -9.46 20.96
CA GLU A 289 -5.23 -8.39 21.78
C GLU A 289 -5.96 -7.37 20.91
N ASP A 290 -5.34 -6.95 19.81
CA ASP A 290 -5.91 -6.05 18.82
C ASP A 290 -7.19 -6.65 18.21
N ALA A 291 -7.19 -7.94 17.88
CA ALA A 291 -8.35 -8.63 17.30
C ALA A 291 -9.52 -8.74 18.28
N LYS A 292 -9.23 -8.89 19.58
CA LYS A 292 -10.25 -8.94 20.63
C LYS A 292 -10.77 -7.57 21.02
N SER A 293 -10.09 -6.49 20.64
CA SER A 293 -10.45 -5.13 21.04
C SER A 293 -11.75 -4.62 20.42
N GLY A 294 -12.23 -5.26 19.34
CA GLY A 294 -13.36 -4.78 18.54
C GLY A 294 -13.06 -3.55 17.68
N ARG A 295 -11.79 -3.11 17.62
CA ARG A 295 -11.34 -1.94 16.85
C ARG A 295 -10.62 -2.30 15.55
N MET A 296 -10.29 -3.58 15.36
CA MET A 296 -9.60 -4.03 14.15
C MET A 296 -10.56 -4.34 13.03
N GLU A 297 -10.34 -3.65 11.92
CA GLU A 297 -11.15 -3.69 10.72
C GLU A 297 -10.26 -3.98 9.51
N LEU A 298 -10.76 -4.83 8.62
CA LEU A 298 -10.14 -5.00 7.31
C LEU A 298 -10.29 -3.70 6.52
N TYR A 299 -9.23 -3.26 5.84
CA TYR A 299 -9.31 -2.02 5.05
C TYR A 299 -10.48 -2.02 4.06
N GLN A 300 -10.80 -3.17 3.45
CA GLN A 300 -11.95 -3.30 2.55
C GLN A 300 -13.32 -3.02 3.19
N SER A 301 -13.49 -3.19 4.51
CA SER A 301 -14.77 -2.89 5.19
C SER A 301 -14.97 -1.39 5.42
N LEU A 302 -13.93 -0.57 5.19
CA LEU A 302 -13.94 0.85 5.52
C LEU A 302 -14.32 1.78 4.36
N PHE A 303 -14.38 1.29 3.12
CA PHE A 303 -14.63 2.14 1.95
C PHE A 303 -15.96 2.88 1.97
N ASP A 304 -17.02 2.21 2.40
CA ASP A 304 -18.37 2.77 2.43
C ASP A 304 -18.78 3.25 3.83
N ARG A 305 -17.86 3.17 4.81
CA ARG A 305 -18.13 3.52 6.19
C ARG A 305 -17.79 4.99 6.43
N ARG A 306 -18.81 5.77 6.80
CA ARG A 306 -18.60 7.14 7.29
C ARG A 306 -18.08 7.08 8.73
N LEU A 307 -16.78 7.30 8.90
CA LEU A 307 -16.16 7.38 10.22
C LEU A 307 -16.34 8.78 10.82
N SER A 308 -16.53 8.82 12.14
CA SER A 308 -16.25 10.01 12.94
C SER A 308 -14.76 10.12 13.27
N ARG A 309 -14.32 11.31 13.71
CA ARG A 309 -12.93 11.55 14.12
C ARG A 309 -12.47 10.59 15.22
N ASN A 310 -13.31 10.37 16.23
CA ASN A 310 -13.02 9.45 17.34
C ASN A 310 -12.92 7.99 16.90
N GLU A 311 -13.75 7.57 15.93
CA GLU A 311 -13.62 6.22 15.36
C GLU A 311 -12.31 6.09 14.60
N TYR A 312 -11.96 7.05 13.75
CA TYR A 312 -10.68 7.02 13.03
C TYR A 312 -9.47 7.02 13.97
N ASP A 313 -9.43 7.88 14.98
CA ASP A 313 -8.29 8.00 15.90
C ASP A 313 -8.09 6.73 16.77
N SER A 314 -9.06 5.82 16.81
CA SER A 314 -9.01 4.59 17.60
C SER A 314 -9.03 3.29 16.78
N ILE A 315 -9.26 3.38 15.47
CA ILE A 315 -9.39 2.20 14.59
C ILE A 315 -8.04 1.54 14.35
N TYR A 316 -8.06 0.21 14.23
CA TYR A 316 -6.91 -0.58 13.84
C TYR A 316 -7.15 -1.10 12.42
N VAL A 317 -6.29 -0.74 11.47
CA VAL A 317 -6.50 -1.06 10.07
C VAL A 317 -5.65 -2.26 9.69
N LEU A 318 -6.32 -3.34 9.28
CA LEU A 318 -5.70 -4.53 8.74
C LEU A 318 -5.65 -4.44 7.20
N VAL A 319 -4.46 -4.20 6.66
CA VAL A 319 -4.24 -4.00 5.22
C VAL A 319 -3.87 -5.32 4.54
N GLU A 320 -4.83 -5.93 3.83
CA GLU A 320 -4.61 -7.19 3.09
C GLU A 320 -3.94 -6.94 1.73
N ILE A 321 -2.64 -7.22 1.64
CA ILE A 321 -1.84 -6.93 0.45
C ILE A 321 -2.39 -7.67 -0.78
N ARG A 322 -2.69 -8.97 -0.65
CA ARG A 322 -3.21 -9.78 -1.77
C ARG A 322 -4.54 -9.26 -2.31
N TRP A 323 -5.43 -8.80 -1.43
CA TRP A 323 -6.71 -8.22 -1.84
C TRP A 323 -6.46 -6.93 -2.63
N LEU A 324 -5.59 -6.04 -2.14
CA LEU A 324 -5.23 -4.80 -2.85
C LEU A 324 -4.62 -5.04 -4.23
N ARG A 325 -3.80 -6.08 -4.40
CA ARG A 325 -3.32 -6.51 -5.73
C ARG A 325 -4.47 -6.83 -6.68
N SER A 326 -5.51 -7.52 -6.20
CA SER A 326 -6.67 -7.87 -7.05
C SER A 326 -7.52 -6.65 -7.42
N GLN A 327 -7.36 -5.54 -6.69
CA GLN A 327 -8.00 -4.26 -6.98
C GLN A 327 -7.14 -3.34 -7.87
N GLY A 328 -5.97 -3.81 -8.34
CA GLY A 328 -5.07 -3.05 -9.21
C GLY A 328 -4.06 -2.16 -8.49
N ILE A 329 -3.96 -2.23 -7.15
CA ILE A 329 -2.91 -1.53 -6.41
C ILE A 329 -1.61 -2.33 -6.52
N LEU A 330 -0.77 -1.93 -7.46
CA LEU A 330 0.49 -2.61 -7.78
C LEU A 330 1.68 -2.00 -7.02
N PRO A 331 2.77 -2.77 -6.83
CA PRO A 331 4.01 -2.23 -6.28
C PRO A 331 4.50 -1.01 -7.08
N MET A 332 5.00 -0.01 -6.37
CA MET A 332 5.68 1.13 -6.98
C MET A 332 6.88 0.64 -7.79
N LYS A 333 7.10 1.27 -8.93
CA LYS A 333 8.17 0.92 -9.88
C LYS A 333 9.30 1.90 -9.82
#